data_AF-A0A3N4NDC2-F1
#
_entry.id   AF-A0A3N4NDC2-F1
#
_cell.length_a   1.000
_cell.length_b   1.000
_cell.length_c   1.000
_cell.angle_alpha   90.00
_cell.angle_beta   90.00
_cell.angle_gamma   90.00
#
_symmetry.space_group_name_H-M   'P 1'
#
loop_
_entity.id
_entity.type
_entity.pdbx_description
1 polymer ?
#
loop_
_entity_poly.entity_id
_entity_poly.type
_entity_poly.pdbx_seq_one_letter_code
_entity_poly.pdbx_strand_id
1 'polypeptide(L)'
;MSSGAKQVVYFVPEVAIGTTPALAKWKTLPFKTISLDGKVNKTDSDTITDGRVGRGGLPTSMEVSGDLEVNAAYGVYDELLEAAFFNTWNDNALTVGTARKTFSVARGYTDIDVFHIFTGCHLSRFALSIPEEGLITLTFGLAGLNRTQKTGAPVGTISPAVLSEEFTNVGVGELTIDGQSLRGVACVTAFNFELENGLQVQKCLGDGLASGKQLEGKATMTGSFTCAWSPKASVDIYEKQFTNGKLAIKIPFGDAAGNRYELELPMVTVTAELPSGGADDLLQTTVNFTVQDQSPILRRVPKGG
;
A
#
# COMPACT_ATOMS: atom_id res chain seq x y z
N MET A 1 1.86 30.87 5.72
CA MET A 1 1.50 29.70 6.54
C MET A 1 0.38 28.97 5.81
N SER A 2 0.44 27.64 5.72
CA SER A 2 -0.53 26.83 4.98
C SER A 2 -1.42 26.02 5.92
N SER A 3 -2.67 25.77 5.53
CA SER A 3 -3.63 24.95 6.28
C SER A 3 -3.60 23.48 5.82
N GLY A 4 -3.67 22.55 6.77
CA GLY A 4 -3.68 21.12 6.48
C GLY A 4 -4.81 20.67 5.54
N ALA A 5 -5.96 21.37 5.56
CA ALA A 5 -7.11 21.10 4.68
C ALA A 5 -6.93 21.57 3.24
N LYS A 6 -5.88 22.36 2.94
CA LYS A 6 -5.60 22.91 1.60
C LYS A 6 -4.51 22.15 0.86
N GLN A 7 -4.27 20.92 1.28
CA GLN A 7 -3.38 19.97 0.62
C GLN A 7 -4.10 19.24 -0.49
N VAL A 8 -3.41 19.03 -1.60
CA VAL A 8 -3.93 18.27 -2.76
C VAL A 8 -2.88 17.29 -3.23
N VAL A 9 -3.33 16.15 -3.73
CA VAL A 9 -2.49 15.16 -4.40
C VAL A 9 -3.04 14.93 -5.79
N TYR A 10 -2.21 15.20 -6.79
CA TYR A 10 -2.49 14.87 -8.17
C TYR A 10 -1.60 13.72 -8.60
N PHE A 11 -2.13 12.80 -9.40
CA PHE A 11 -1.32 11.75 -10.01
C PHE A 11 -1.60 11.64 -11.50
N VAL A 12 -0.61 11.17 -12.24
CA VAL A 12 -0.71 10.87 -13.66
C VAL A 12 0.22 9.70 -14.00
N PRO A 13 -0.23 8.71 -14.78
CA PRO A 13 0.64 7.65 -15.27
C PRO A 13 1.69 8.21 -16.24
N GLU A 14 2.92 7.71 -16.14
CA GLU A 14 4.02 8.07 -17.02
C GLU A 14 4.10 7.14 -18.23
N VAL A 15 4.47 7.69 -19.39
CA VAL A 15 4.76 6.91 -20.60
C VAL A 15 6.24 6.49 -20.62
N ALA A 16 7.11 7.38 -20.16
CA ALA A 16 8.53 7.12 -19.96
C ALA A 16 8.87 7.38 -18.49
N ILE A 17 9.56 6.42 -17.87
CA ILE A 17 9.90 6.46 -16.44
C ILE A 17 10.62 7.76 -16.09
N GLY A 18 10.15 8.45 -15.05
CA GLY A 18 10.77 9.69 -14.56
C GLY A 18 10.38 10.94 -15.34
N THR A 19 9.54 10.82 -16.38
CA THR A 19 9.11 11.95 -17.22
C THR A 19 7.59 12.13 -17.17
N THR A 20 7.16 13.26 -16.61
CA THR A 20 5.75 13.68 -16.66
C THR A 20 5.32 13.91 -18.13
N PRO A 21 4.18 13.34 -18.57
CA PRO A 21 3.68 13.56 -19.93
C PRO A 21 3.43 15.04 -20.24
N ALA A 22 3.76 15.49 -21.46
CA ALA A 22 3.57 16.89 -21.87
C ALA A 22 2.10 17.34 -21.87
N LEU A 23 1.17 16.42 -22.17
CA LEU A 23 -0.29 16.62 -22.07
C LEU A 23 -0.85 15.83 -20.88
N ALA A 24 -0.27 16.04 -19.69
CA ALA A 24 -0.69 15.34 -18.49
C ALA A 24 -2.17 15.57 -18.18
N LYS A 25 -2.91 14.48 -17.99
CA LYS A 25 -4.26 14.46 -17.45
C LYS A 25 -4.18 14.04 -15.99
N TRP A 26 -3.92 15.02 -15.14
CA TRP A 26 -3.84 14.85 -13.71
C TRP A 26 -5.20 14.45 -13.15
N LYS A 27 -5.20 13.45 -12.28
CA LYS A 27 -6.36 13.06 -11.49
C LYS A 27 -6.12 13.48 -10.05
N THR A 28 -7.14 14.05 -9.42
CA THR A 28 -7.08 14.38 -8.00
C THR A 28 -7.40 13.14 -7.19
N LEU A 29 -6.51 12.74 -6.28
CA LEU A 29 -6.75 11.64 -5.36
C LEU A 29 -7.30 12.17 -4.05
N PRO A 30 -8.44 11.68 -3.56
CA PRO A 30 -8.78 11.82 -2.16
C PRO A 30 -7.78 11.01 -1.33
N PHE A 31 -7.32 11.56 -0.21
CA PHE A 31 -6.34 10.92 0.66
C PHE A 31 -6.61 11.26 2.12
N LYS A 32 -6.19 10.36 3.02
CA LYS A 32 -6.24 10.53 4.47
C LYS A 32 -4.94 11.15 4.97
N THR A 33 -3.82 10.54 4.61
CA THR A 33 -2.48 11.07 4.91
C THR A 33 -1.55 10.87 3.70
N ILE A 34 -0.53 11.72 3.62
CA ILE A 34 0.54 11.57 2.64
C ILE A 34 1.87 11.97 3.28
N SER A 35 2.85 11.07 3.26
CA SER A 35 4.19 11.28 3.80
C SER A 35 5.29 11.34 2.72
N LEU A 36 4.91 11.33 1.45
CA LEU A 36 5.84 11.42 0.31
C LEU A 36 6.73 12.69 0.40
N ASP A 37 8.04 12.46 0.49
CA ASP A 37 9.06 13.51 0.57
C ASP A 37 10.39 13.07 -0.08
N GLY A 38 11.25 14.04 -0.37
CA GLY A 38 12.62 13.83 -0.82
C GLY A 38 13.62 14.05 0.30
N LYS A 39 14.22 12.98 0.81
CA LYS A 39 15.25 13.04 1.86
C LYS A 39 16.63 13.15 1.23
N VAL A 40 17.37 14.19 1.58
CA VAL A 40 18.78 14.36 1.19
C VAL A 40 19.68 13.76 2.26
N ASN A 41 20.48 12.77 1.87
CA ASN A 41 21.54 12.23 2.71
C ASN A 41 22.79 13.11 2.58
N LYS A 42 23.41 13.43 3.72
CA LYS A 42 24.64 14.23 3.78
C LYS A 42 25.76 13.39 4.39
N THR A 43 26.97 13.64 3.93
CA THR A 43 28.19 13.07 4.50
C THR A 43 29.01 14.21 5.09
N ASP A 44 29.34 14.09 6.37
CA ASP A 44 30.18 15.05 7.07
C ASP A 44 31.59 15.03 6.51
N SER A 45 32.25 16.19 6.55
CA SER A 45 33.60 16.33 6.01
C SER A 45 34.63 16.03 7.09
N ASP A 46 35.43 14.99 6.88
CA ASP A 46 36.53 14.60 7.76
C ASP A 46 37.81 15.46 7.57
N THR A 47 37.70 16.60 6.88
CA THR A 47 38.85 17.47 6.61
C THR A 47 39.28 18.20 7.88
N ILE A 48 40.51 17.92 8.34
CA ILE A 48 41.10 18.56 9.53
C ILE A 48 41.59 19.96 9.14
N THR A 49 41.00 21.00 9.75
CA THR A 49 41.34 22.41 9.48
C THR A 49 41.97 23.13 10.68
N ASP A 50 42.72 22.40 11.51
CA ASP A 50 43.39 22.94 12.71
C ASP A 50 42.46 23.74 13.64
N GLY A 51 41.28 23.18 13.90
CA GLY A 51 40.24 23.78 14.76
C GLY A 51 39.36 22.71 15.39
N ARG A 52 38.65 23.06 16.47
CA ARG A 52 37.76 22.13 17.21
C ARG A 52 36.37 21.95 16.59
N VAL A 53 36.04 22.72 15.55
CA VAL A 53 34.74 22.70 14.88
C VAL A 53 34.91 22.01 13.52
N GLY A 54 34.18 20.91 13.31
CA GLY A 54 34.17 20.17 12.04
C GLY A 54 33.51 20.95 10.91
N ARG A 55 33.80 20.56 9.67
CA ARG A 55 33.15 21.12 8.48
C ARG A 55 31.76 20.50 8.29
N GLY A 56 30.79 21.32 7.93
CA GLY A 56 29.41 20.86 7.70
C GLY A 56 29.29 19.85 6.56
N GLY A 57 28.34 18.93 6.68
CA GLY A 57 28.15 17.86 5.69
C GLY A 57 27.67 18.31 4.32
N LEU A 58 28.17 17.60 3.31
CA LEU A 58 27.84 17.79 1.90
C LEU A 58 26.74 16.80 1.48
N PRO A 59 25.77 17.21 0.63
CA PRO A 59 24.74 16.30 0.14
C PRO A 59 25.35 15.26 -0.82
N THR A 60 25.10 13.98 -0.57
CA THR A 60 25.69 12.86 -1.31
C THR A 60 24.67 12.02 -2.06
N SER A 61 23.40 12.04 -1.66
CA SER A 61 22.30 11.43 -2.43
C SER A 61 20.94 11.97 -1.98
N MET A 62 19.91 11.80 -2.82
CA MET A 62 18.52 11.99 -2.45
C MET A 62 17.72 10.71 -2.67
N GLU A 63 16.81 10.43 -1.75
CA GLU A 63 15.83 9.34 -1.84
C GLU A 63 14.44 9.96 -1.76
N VAL A 64 13.58 9.57 -2.69
CA VAL A 64 12.18 9.97 -2.68
C VAL A 64 11.34 8.77 -2.27
N SER A 65 10.68 8.88 -1.12
CA SER A 65 9.78 7.82 -0.65
C SER A 65 8.72 8.36 0.28
N GLY A 66 7.67 7.57 0.49
CA GLY A 66 6.66 7.80 1.50
C GLY A 66 5.38 7.04 1.19
N ASP A 67 4.43 7.14 2.12
CA ASP A 67 3.18 6.41 2.06
C ASP A 67 2.01 7.35 1.71
N LEU A 68 1.09 6.82 0.91
CA LEU A 68 -0.21 7.41 0.65
C LEU A 68 -1.27 6.54 1.32
N GLU A 69 -1.90 7.05 2.37
CA GLU A 69 -2.97 6.35 3.09
C GLU A 69 -4.33 6.90 2.65
N VAL A 70 -5.26 5.99 2.36
CA VAL A 70 -6.59 6.32 1.89
C VAL A 70 -7.64 5.42 2.54
N ASN A 71 -8.87 5.90 2.65
CA ASN A 71 -10.00 5.04 2.99
C ASN A 71 -10.38 4.23 1.75
N ALA A 72 -10.60 2.93 1.93
CA ALA A 72 -10.95 2.04 0.82
C ALA A 72 -12.30 2.44 0.22
N ALA A 73 -12.37 2.54 -1.11
CA ALA A 73 -13.59 2.86 -1.84
C ALA A 73 -13.55 2.17 -3.21
N TYR A 74 -14.71 1.77 -3.72
CA TYR A 74 -14.81 1.02 -4.96
C TYR A 74 -14.40 1.84 -6.19
N GLY A 75 -13.48 1.32 -7.00
CA GLY A 75 -13.08 1.88 -8.29
C GLY A 75 -12.20 3.14 -8.24
N VAL A 76 -12.08 3.81 -7.10
CA VAL A 76 -11.34 5.07 -6.97
C VAL A 76 -9.83 4.86 -7.09
N TYR A 77 -9.30 3.77 -6.53
CA TYR A 77 -7.87 3.49 -6.44
C TYR A 77 -7.40 2.34 -7.33
N ASP A 78 -8.21 1.94 -8.32
CA ASP A 78 -7.91 0.78 -9.18
C ASP A 78 -6.57 0.88 -9.92
N GLU A 79 -6.18 2.07 -10.37
CA GLU A 79 -4.89 2.28 -11.04
C GLU A 79 -3.69 2.14 -10.10
N LEU A 80 -3.87 2.49 -8.82
CA LEU A 80 -2.85 2.26 -7.78
C LEU A 80 -2.78 0.77 -7.41
N LEU A 81 -3.93 0.09 -7.32
CA LEU A 81 -3.98 -1.36 -7.10
C LEU A 81 -3.29 -2.12 -8.23
N GLU A 82 -3.56 -1.77 -9.49
CA GLU A 82 -2.85 -2.32 -10.65
C GLU A 82 -1.33 -2.16 -10.54
N ALA A 83 -0.89 -0.96 -10.14
CA ALA A 83 0.52 -0.68 -9.97
C ALA A 83 1.14 -1.38 -8.76
N ALA A 84 0.40 -1.64 -7.69
CA ALA A 84 0.88 -2.42 -6.55
C ALA A 84 1.12 -3.88 -6.96
N PHE A 85 0.23 -4.46 -7.75
CA PHE A 85 0.32 -5.86 -8.20
C PHE A 85 1.21 -6.04 -9.44
N PHE A 86 1.81 -4.96 -9.99
CA PHE A 86 2.54 -4.98 -11.26
C PHE A 86 1.78 -5.70 -12.38
N ASN A 87 0.48 -5.43 -12.49
CA ASN A 87 -0.37 -6.05 -13.48
C ASN A 87 -1.53 -5.12 -13.88
N THR A 88 -2.37 -5.59 -14.80
CA THR A 88 -3.58 -4.89 -15.24
C THR A 88 -4.80 -5.73 -14.90
N TRP A 89 -5.91 -5.09 -14.57
CA TRP A 89 -7.17 -5.81 -14.35
C TRP A 89 -7.56 -6.59 -15.61
N ASN A 90 -7.81 -7.89 -15.45
CA ASN A 90 -8.31 -8.76 -16.50
C ASN A 90 -9.61 -9.41 -16.03
N ASP A 91 -10.72 -9.17 -16.72
CA ASP A 91 -12.06 -9.66 -16.33
C ASP A 91 -12.37 -9.46 -14.83
N ASN A 92 -12.08 -8.25 -14.34
CA ASN A 92 -12.23 -7.86 -12.93
C ASN A 92 -11.35 -8.63 -11.93
N ALA A 93 -10.39 -9.43 -12.36
CA ALA A 93 -9.38 -10.04 -11.50
C ALA A 93 -8.02 -9.37 -11.67
N LEU A 94 -7.27 -9.26 -10.58
CA LEU A 94 -5.92 -8.74 -10.53
C LEU A 94 -5.03 -9.73 -9.78
N THR A 95 -3.97 -10.17 -10.43
CA THR A 95 -2.93 -11.06 -9.88
C THR A 95 -1.58 -10.37 -9.93
N VAL A 96 -0.63 -10.83 -9.12
CA VAL A 96 0.74 -10.32 -9.15
C VAL A 96 1.39 -10.68 -10.49
N GLY A 97 1.93 -9.68 -11.17
CA GLY A 97 2.59 -9.79 -12.46
C GLY A 97 3.96 -9.12 -12.47
N THR A 98 4.42 -8.74 -13.67
CA THR A 98 5.72 -8.08 -13.91
C THR A 98 5.59 -6.76 -14.67
N ALA A 99 4.37 -6.33 -14.99
CA ALA A 99 4.08 -5.11 -15.74
C ALA A 99 4.16 -3.88 -14.83
N ARG A 100 5.35 -3.28 -14.80
CA ARG A 100 5.61 -2.10 -13.98
C ARG A 100 4.91 -0.86 -14.51
N LYS A 101 4.21 -0.14 -13.63
CA LYS A 101 3.59 1.15 -13.91
C LYS A 101 4.29 2.23 -13.07
N THR A 102 4.58 3.37 -13.68
CA THR A 102 5.13 4.54 -12.96
C THR A 102 4.22 5.73 -13.06
N PHE A 103 4.30 6.59 -12.05
CA PHE A 103 3.48 7.79 -11.96
C PHE A 103 4.35 9.01 -11.70
N SER A 104 3.87 10.14 -12.19
CA SER A 104 4.24 11.42 -11.61
C SER A 104 3.18 11.80 -10.58
N VAL A 105 3.61 12.15 -9.37
CA VAL A 105 2.74 12.54 -8.26
C VAL A 105 3.06 13.99 -7.89
N ALA A 106 2.06 14.88 -7.92
CA ALA A 106 2.21 16.25 -7.49
C ALA A 106 1.51 16.46 -6.15
N ARG A 107 2.28 16.79 -5.11
CA ARG A 107 1.76 17.22 -3.81
C ARG A 107 1.69 18.75 -3.79
N GLY A 108 0.52 19.31 -3.55
CA GLY A 108 0.26 20.74 -3.61
C GLY A 108 -0.24 21.33 -2.30
N TYR A 109 0.13 22.58 -2.05
CA TYR A 109 -0.39 23.44 -0.99
C TYR A 109 -1.06 24.65 -1.64
N THR A 110 -2.38 24.55 -1.82
CA THR A 110 -3.14 25.43 -2.71
C THR A 110 -3.29 26.87 -2.22
N ASP A 111 -3.11 27.13 -0.93
CA ASP A 111 -3.15 28.48 -0.35
C ASP A 111 -1.89 29.30 -0.56
N ILE A 112 -0.74 28.63 -0.70
CA ILE A 112 0.56 29.29 -0.91
C ILE A 112 1.13 29.03 -2.31
N ASP A 113 0.38 28.33 -3.15
CA ASP A 113 0.73 28.01 -4.53
C ASP A 113 2.06 27.26 -4.69
N VAL A 114 2.36 26.38 -3.74
CA VAL A 114 3.59 25.57 -3.73
C VAL A 114 3.25 24.12 -4.06
N PHE A 115 3.92 23.59 -5.07
CA PHE A 115 3.78 22.21 -5.50
C PHE A 115 5.13 21.49 -5.53
N HIS A 116 5.12 20.21 -5.16
CA HIS A 116 6.24 19.30 -5.31
C HIS A 116 5.83 18.18 -6.24
N ILE A 117 6.53 18.07 -7.36
CA ILE A 117 6.32 17.04 -8.36
C ILE A 117 7.38 15.97 -8.15
N PHE A 118 6.93 14.77 -7.85
CA PHE A 118 7.72 13.56 -7.76
C PHE A 118 7.54 12.77 -9.05
N THR A 119 8.64 12.39 -9.70
CA THR A 119 8.59 11.63 -10.97
C THR A 119 9.21 10.26 -10.80
N GLY A 120 8.79 9.31 -11.63
CA GLY A 120 9.22 7.92 -11.56
C GLY A 120 8.75 7.23 -10.29
N CYS A 121 7.57 7.60 -9.77
CA CYS A 121 7.02 6.96 -8.59
C CYS A 121 6.54 5.55 -8.93
N HIS A 122 7.17 4.56 -8.30
CA HIS A 122 6.77 3.16 -8.27
C HIS A 122 5.98 2.88 -6.99
N LEU A 123 5.12 1.87 -7.02
CA LEU A 123 4.56 1.33 -5.79
C LEU A 123 5.47 0.23 -5.25
N SER A 124 6.13 0.52 -4.12
CA SER A 124 6.95 -0.45 -3.38
C SER A 124 6.08 -1.38 -2.56
N ARG A 125 5.03 -0.83 -1.94
CA ARG A 125 4.20 -1.53 -0.95
C ARG A 125 2.72 -1.29 -1.18
N PHE A 126 1.92 -2.29 -0.87
CA PHE A 126 0.48 -2.16 -0.68
C PHE A 126 0.09 -2.84 0.62
N ALA A 127 -0.64 -2.13 1.47
CA ALA A 127 -1.22 -2.70 2.67
C ALA A 127 -2.72 -2.45 2.74
N LEU A 128 -3.47 -3.46 3.19
CA LEU A 128 -4.88 -3.42 3.50
C LEU A 128 -5.03 -3.65 4.99
N SER A 129 -5.75 -2.76 5.67
CA SER A 129 -6.08 -2.90 7.08
C SER A 129 -7.59 -2.79 7.29
N ILE A 130 -8.14 -3.84 7.89
CA ILE A 130 -9.53 -3.95 8.30
C ILE A 130 -9.55 -3.99 9.83
N PRO A 131 -9.90 -2.88 10.49
CA PRO A 131 -9.96 -2.82 11.94
C PRO A 131 -11.23 -3.48 12.48
N GLU A 132 -11.24 -3.74 13.79
CA GLU A 132 -12.42 -4.26 14.51
C GLU A 132 -13.60 -3.29 14.47
N GLU A 133 -13.32 -2.00 14.57
CA GLU A 133 -14.30 -0.92 14.43
C GLU A 133 -13.71 0.21 13.58
N GLY A 134 -14.44 0.61 12.53
CA GLY A 134 -14.11 1.79 11.73
C GLY A 134 -13.98 1.54 10.22
N LEU A 135 -13.26 2.44 9.56
CA LEU A 135 -13.07 2.44 8.11
C LEU A 135 -11.92 1.54 7.70
N ILE A 136 -12.10 0.84 6.57
CA ILE A 136 -11.03 0.05 5.94
C ILE A 136 -10.02 1.01 5.33
N THR A 137 -8.73 0.80 5.61
CA THR A 137 -7.64 1.65 5.12
C THR A 137 -6.80 0.90 4.09
N LEU A 138 -6.46 1.56 2.99
CA LEU A 138 -5.45 1.13 2.03
C LEU A 138 -4.23 2.04 2.15
N THR A 139 -3.04 1.46 2.22
CA THR A 139 -1.78 2.19 2.24
C THR A 139 -0.94 1.80 1.03
N PHE A 140 -0.52 2.80 0.26
CA PHE A 140 0.34 2.63 -0.90
C PHE A 140 1.71 3.24 -0.62
N GLY A 141 2.75 2.41 -0.56
CA GLY A 141 4.13 2.85 -0.44
C GLY A 141 4.66 3.27 -1.80
N LEU A 142 5.12 4.52 -1.89
CA LEU A 142 5.64 5.16 -3.10
C LEU A 142 7.15 5.30 -2.99
N ALA A 143 7.87 4.93 -4.06
CA ALA A 143 9.30 5.16 -4.23
C ALA A 143 9.54 5.89 -5.55
N GLY A 144 10.04 7.13 -5.48
CA GLY A 144 10.27 8.00 -6.63
C GLY A 144 11.73 8.08 -7.06
N LEU A 145 11.95 8.66 -8.24
CA LEU A 145 13.29 8.91 -8.79
C LEU A 145 13.78 10.33 -8.52
N ASN A 146 12.88 11.29 -8.61
CA ASN A 146 13.23 12.70 -8.51
C ASN A 146 12.11 13.52 -7.87
N ARG A 147 12.47 14.70 -7.38
CA ARG A 147 11.57 15.69 -6.79
C ARG A 147 11.92 17.07 -7.32
N THR A 148 10.93 17.76 -7.89
CA THR A 148 11.06 19.15 -8.33
C THR A 148 10.01 20.01 -7.64
N GLN A 149 10.41 21.17 -7.12
CA GLN A 149 9.47 22.17 -6.60
C GLN A 149 9.03 23.10 -7.72
N LYS A 150 7.76 23.48 -7.69
CA LYS A 150 7.15 24.40 -8.64
C LYS A 150 6.25 25.39 -7.89
N THR A 151 6.17 26.60 -8.42
CA THR A 151 5.12 27.57 -8.08
C THR A 151 4.02 27.46 -9.12
N GLY A 152 2.76 27.38 -8.69
CA GLY A 152 1.65 27.10 -9.60
C GLY A 152 1.36 25.61 -9.74
N ALA A 153 0.10 25.31 -10.05
CA ALA A 153 -0.36 23.96 -10.35
C ALA A 153 0.48 23.30 -11.48
N PRO A 154 0.56 21.96 -11.53
CA PRO A 154 1.27 21.27 -12.60
C PRO A 154 0.63 21.56 -13.97
N VAL A 155 1.45 21.53 -15.02
CA VAL A 155 0.94 21.78 -16.39
C VAL A 155 0.08 20.59 -16.82
N GLY A 156 -1.06 20.88 -17.45
CA GLY A 156 -1.98 19.86 -17.96
C GLY A 156 -3.42 20.12 -17.52
N THR A 157 -4.28 19.14 -17.78
CA THR A 157 -5.68 19.17 -17.30
C THR A 157 -5.74 18.50 -15.94
N ILE A 158 -6.41 19.12 -14.97
CA ILE A 158 -6.64 18.55 -13.64
C ILE A 158 -8.11 18.15 -13.53
N SER A 159 -8.36 16.86 -13.37
CA SER A 159 -9.70 16.30 -13.17
C SER A 159 -10.03 16.30 -11.67
N PRO A 160 -11.28 16.61 -11.30
CA PRO A 160 -11.72 16.58 -9.90
C PRO A 160 -11.62 15.17 -9.31
N ALA A 161 -11.60 15.09 -7.98
CA ALA A 161 -11.60 13.82 -7.28
C ALA A 161 -12.91 13.07 -7.54
N VAL A 162 -12.79 11.77 -7.83
CA VAL A 162 -13.94 10.86 -7.86
C VAL A 162 -14.15 10.36 -6.43
N LEU A 163 -15.37 10.49 -5.93
CA LEU A 163 -15.76 10.03 -4.61
C LEU A 163 -16.73 8.85 -4.77
N SER A 164 -16.54 7.83 -3.95
CA SER A 164 -17.44 6.69 -3.80
C SER A 164 -17.66 6.46 -2.30
N GLU A 165 -18.69 5.68 -1.96
CA GLU A 165 -18.91 5.25 -0.57
C GLU A 165 -17.67 4.54 -0.02
N GLU A 166 -17.25 4.94 1.18
CA GLU A 166 -16.10 4.36 1.86
C GLU A 166 -16.49 3.03 2.52
N PHE A 167 -15.58 2.06 2.48
CA PHE A 167 -15.83 0.77 3.10
C PHE A 167 -15.60 0.82 4.61
N THR A 168 -16.45 0.11 5.31
CA THR A 168 -16.41 -0.04 6.76
C THR A 168 -16.20 -1.51 7.12
N ASN A 169 -15.79 -1.77 8.36
CA ASN A 169 -15.74 -3.13 8.91
C ASN A 169 -17.08 -3.88 8.79
N VAL A 170 -18.22 -3.16 8.80
CA VAL A 170 -19.56 -3.75 8.63
C VAL A 170 -19.80 -4.28 7.21
N GLY A 171 -19.13 -3.72 6.21
CA GLY A 171 -19.18 -4.15 4.81
C GLY A 171 -18.28 -5.34 4.48
N VAL A 172 -17.61 -5.91 5.48
CA VAL A 172 -16.80 -7.13 5.33
C VAL A 172 -17.75 -8.34 5.31
N GLY A 173 -17.68 -9.12 4.24
CA GLY A 173 -18.47 -10.34 4.12
C GLY A 173 -17.83 -11.51 4.86
N GLU A 174 -18.34 -12.71 4.62
CA GLU A 174 -17.87 -13.91 5.32
C GLU A 174 -16.43 -14.27 4.92
N LEU A 175 -15.51 -14.26 5.89
CA LEU A 175 -14.16 -14.79 5.71
C LEU A 175 -14.23 -16.32 5.65
N THR A 176 -13.62 -16.90 4.62
CA THR A 176 -13.55 -18.36 4.46
C THR A 176 -12.12 -18.85 4.51
N ILE A 177 -11.92 -20.00 5.17
CA ILE A 177 -10.64 -20.70 5.22
C ILE A 177 -10.83 -22.10 4.66
N ASP A 178 -10.06 -22.46 3.64
CA ASP A 178 -10.24 -23.68 2.82
C ASP A 178 -11.68 -23.85 2.31
N GLY A 179 -12.34 -22.73 1.98
CA GLY A 179 -13.73 -22.70 1.53
C GLY A 179 -14.78 -22.93 2.63
N GLN A 180 -14.38 -23.10 3.89
CA GLN A 180 -15.30 -23.15 5.04
C GLN A 180 -15.52 -21.74 5.60
N SER A 181 -16.78 -21.34 5.76
CA SER A 181 -17.12 -20.06 6.39
C SER A 181 -16.79 -20.08 7.88
N LEU A 182 -16.16 -19.00 8.36
CA LEU A 182 -15.92 -18.81 9.80
C LEU A 182 -17.14 -18.25 10.54
N ARG A 183 -18.19 -17.83 9.81
CA ARG A 183 -19.38 -17.26 10.43
C ARG A 183 -20.06 -18.28 11.34
N GLY A 184 -20.27 -17.89 12.61
CA GLY A 184 -20.85 -18.77 13.63
C GLY A 184 -19.89 -19.85 14.15
N VAL A 185 -18.64 -19.88 13.67
CA VAL A 185 -17.57 -20.79 14.12
C VAL A 185 -16.52 -20.02 14.91
N ALA A 186 -16.07 -18.86 14.39
CA ALA A 186 -15.20 -17.93 15.10
C ALA A 186 -15.43 -16.48 14.66
N CYS A 187 -15.30 -15.56 15.61
CA CYS A 187 -15.31 -14.14 15.31
C CYS A 187 -13.90 -13.73 14.85
N VAL A 188 -13.76 -13.25 13.60
CA VAL A 188 -12.54 -12.57 13.13
C VAL A 188 -12.72 -11.09 13.42
N THR A 189 -11.85 -10.52 14.23
CA THR A 189 -11.97 -9.13 14.69
C THR A 189 -11.13 -8.17 13.86
N ALA A 190 -10.00 -8.61 13.33
CA ALA A 190 -9.13 -7.76 12.51
C ALA A 190 -8.45 -8.56 11.41
N PHE A 191 -8.17 -7.90 10.30
CA PHE A 191 -7.42 -8.48 9.17
C PHE A 191 -6.46 -7.45 8.60
N ASN A 192 -5.21 -7.86 8.41
CA ASN A 192 -4.18 -7.07 7.74
C ASN A 192 -3.53 -7.91 6.64
N PHE A 193 -3.26 -7.27 5.52
CA PHE A 193 -2.52 -7.85 4.40
C PHE A 193 -1.50 -6.83 3.89
N GLU A 194 -0.32 -7.30 3.55
CA GLU A 194 0.76 -6.50 2.98
C GLU A 194 1.39 -7.23 1.79
N LEU A 195 1.58 -6.51 0.70
CA LEU A 195 2.32 -6.88 -0.50
C LEU A 195 3.49 -5.91 -0.63
N GLU A 196 4.71 -6.43 -0.55
CA GLU A 196 5.95 -5.68 -0.72
C GLU A 196 6.67 -6.19 -1.98
N ASN A 197 6.96 -5.28 -2.90
CA ASN A 197 7.64 -5.56 -4.18
C ASN A 197 9.17 -5.55 -4.07
N GLY A 198 9.72 -5.23 -2.88
CA GLY A 198 11.14 -5.33 -2.59
C GLY A 198 11.98 -4.40 -3.46
N LEU A 199 11.46 -3.21 -3.80
CA LEU A 199 12.14 -2.27 -4.67
C LEU A 199 13.46 -1.79 -4.04
N GLN A 200 14.54 -1.87 -4.81
CA GLN A 200 15.86 -1.40 -4.41
C GLN A 200 16.32 -0.25 -5.30
N VAL A 201 16.75 0.83 -4.65
CA VAL A 201 17.33 2.00 -5.32
C VAL A 201 18.76 1.69 -5.73
N GLN A 202 19.04 1.62 -7.03
CA GLN A 202 20.39 1.58 -7.56
C GLN A 202 20.85 2.99 -7.92
N LYS A 203 21.82 3.53 -7.18
CA LYS A 203 22.42 4.83 -7.47
C LYS A 203 23.53 4.67 -8.51
N CYS A 204 23.52 5.51 -9.54
CA CYS A 204 24.59 5.58 -10.53
C CYS A 204 25.45 6.83 -10.27
N LEU A 205 26.78 6.69 -10.33
CA LEU A 205 27.69 7.83 -10.23
C LEU A 205 27.52 8.74 -11.46
N GLY A 206 27.50 10.06 -11.23
CA GLY A 206 27.40 11.07 -12.30
C GLY A 206 26.01 11.65 -12.54
N ASP A 207 24.96 11.08 -11.94
CA ASP A 207 23.55 11.52 -12.13
C ASP A 207 23.08 12.56 -11.08
N GLY A 208 24.04 13.16 -10.37
CA GLY A 208 23.77 14.13 -9.31
C GLY A 208 23.07 13.52 -8.09
N LEU A 209 22.07 14.23 -7.57
CA LEU A 209 21.31 13.79 -6.37
C LEU A 209 20.13 12.88 -6.71
N ALA A 210 19.73 12.76 -7.97
CA ALA A 210 18.58 11.95 -8.36
C ALA A 210 18.79 10.47 -7.97
N SER A 211 17.70 9.83 -7.56
CA SER A 211 17.71 8.39 -7.33
C SER A 211 17.84 7.72 -8.71
N GLY A 212 18.85 6.88 -8.89
CA GLY A 212 19.05 6.14 -10.14
C GLY A 212 17.97 5.06 -10.35
N LYS A 213 18.25 4.00 -11.09
CA LYS A 213 17.23 2.98 -11.43
C LYS A 213 16.69 2.27 -10.19
N GLN A 214 15.37 2.05 -10.15
CA GLN A 214 14.73 1.16 -9.17
C GLN A 214 14.67 -0.25 -9.78
N LEU A 215 15.23 -1.23 -9.06
CA LEU A 215 15.21 -2.65 -9.40
C LEU A 215 14.22 -3.37 -8.50
N GLU A 216 13.40 -4.24 -9.08
CA GLU A 216 12.47 -5.07 -8.33
C GLU A 216 13.16 -6.26 -7.64
N GLY A 217 12.72 -6.49 -6.40
CA GLY A 217 13.08 -7.67 -5.64
C GLY A 217 12.01 -8.75 -5.76
N LYS A 218 12.14 -9.78 -4.93
CA LYS A 218 11.09 -10.79 -4.77
C LYS A 218 9.87 -10.15 -4.11
N ALA A 219 8.70 -10.27 -4.73
CA ALA A 219 7.44 -9.89 -4.10
C ALA A 219 7.19 -10.79 -2.88
N THR A 220 7.07 -10.19 -1.70
CA THR A 220 6.72 -10.87 -0.45
C THR A 220 5.35 -10.43 0.01
N MET A 221 4.50 -11.39 0.37
CA MET A 221 3.12 -11.13 0.77
C MET A 221 2.88 -11.77 2.13
N THR A 222 2.56 -10.93 3.10
CA THR A 222 2.39 -11.31 4.49
C THR A 222 1.12 -10.68 5.03
N GLY A 223 0.67 -11.14 6.19
CA GLY A 223 -0.45 -10.52 6.85
C GLY A 223 -0.77 -11.22 8.15
N SER A 224 -1.83 -10.75 8.78
CA SER A 224 -2.34 -11.34 10.01
C SER A 224 -3.84 -11.20 10.11
N PHE A 225 -4.45 -12.10 10.85
CA PHE A 225 -5.84 -11.93 11.29
C PHE A 225 -5.98 -12.37 12.73
N THR A 226 -6.88 -11.71 13.45
CA THR A 226 -7.18 -12.02 14.85
C THR A 226 -8.52 -12.71 14.91
N CYS A 227 -8.59 -13.84 15.60
CA CYS A 227 -9.84 -14.57 15.79
C CYS A 227 -9.99 -15.10 17.21
N ALA A 228 -11.25 -15.27 17.62
CA ALA A 228 -11.59 -15.94 18.87
C ALA A 228 -11.14 -17.41 18.86
N TRP A 229 -10.63 -17.88 19.99
CA TRP A 229 -10.15 -19.26 20.13
C TRP A 229 -11.33 -20.24 20.06
N SER A 230 -11.34 -21.08 19.03
CA SER A 230 -12.40 -22.07 18.76
C SER A 230 -11.84 -23.35 18.11
N PRO A 231 -12.53 -24.50 18.28
CA PRO A 231 -12.03 -25.79 17.81
C PRO A 231 -11.78 -25.89 16.30
N LYS A 232 -12.54 -25.18 15.45
CA LYS A 232 -12.44 -25.32 13.98
C LYS A 232 -11.72 -24.18 13.27
N ALA A 233 -11.74 -22.98 13.85
CA ALA A 233 -11.14 -21.81 13.18
C ALA A 233 -9.73 -21.50 13.68
N SER A 234 -9.40 -21.78 14.94
CA SER A 234 -8.09 -21.41 15.48
C SER A 234 -7.27 -22.63 15.86
N VAL A 235 -7.88 -23.71 16.38
CA VAL A 235 -7.15 -24.95 16.70
C VAL A 235 -6.68 -25.66 15.42
N ASP A 236 -7.57 -25.90 14.46
CA ASP A 236 -7.18 -26.55 13.19
C ASP A 236 -6.13 -25.76 12.40
N ILE A 237 -6.18 -24.42 12.47
CA ILE A 237 -5.18 -23.54 11.85
C ILE A 237 -3.86 -23.60 12.61
N TYR A 238 -3.93 -23.56 13.94
CA TYR A 238 -2.77 -23.68 14.81
C TYR A 238 -2.05 -25.02 14.59
N GLU A 239 -2.76 -26.14 14.46
CA GLU A 239 -2.16 -27.46 14.20
C GLU A 239 -1.49 -27.54 12.82
N LYS A 240 -2.02 -26.84 11.81
CA LYS A 240 -1.45 -26.81 10.45
C LYS A 240 -0.05 -26.19 10.40
N GLN A 241 0.33 -25.34 11.36
CA GLN A 241 1.68 -24.77 11.39
C GLN A 241 2.76 -25.84 11.63
N PHE A 242 2.46 -26.90 12.39
CA PHE A 242 3.45 -27.96 12.70
C PHE A 242 3.66 -28.94 11.55
N THR A 243 2.70 -29.01 10.62
CA THR A 243 2.78 -29.86 9.43
C THR A 243 3.17 -29.08 8.17
N ASN A 244 3.41 -27.76 8.30
CA ASN A 244 3.58 -26.84 7.18
C ASN A 244 2.40 -26.93 6.18
N GLY A 245 1.19 -27.13 6.73
CA GLY A 245 -0.05 -27.23 5.97
C GLY A 245 -0.38 -25.91 5.30
N LYS A 246 -0.91 -25.99 4.09
CA LYS A 246 -1.27 -24.83 3.27
C LYS A 246 -2.76 -24.54 3.40
N LEU A 247 -3.11 -23.27 3.46
CA LEU A 247 -4.47 -22.78 3.65
C LEU A 247 -4.86 -21.84 2.51
N ALA A 248 -6.13 -21.85 2.13
CA ALA A 248 -6.72 -20.81 1.28
C ALA A 248 -7.54 -19.83 2.14
N ILE A 249 -7.25 -18.54 2.06
CA ILE A 249 -8.01 -17.49 2.75
C ILE A 249 -8.74 -16.66 1.69
N LYS A 250 -10.03 -16.36 1.91
CA LYS A 250 -10.78 -15.41 1.10
C LYS A 250 -11.47 -14.40 2.00
N ILE A 251 -11.26 -13.12 1.72
CA ILE A 251 -11.88 -12.02 2.45
C ILE A 251 -12.57 -11.05 1.49
N PRO A 252 -13.91 -11.00 1.48
CA PRO A 252 -14.68 -9.99 0.77
C PRO A 252 -14.84 -8.72 1.63
N PHE A 253 -14.64 -7.55 1.03
CA PHE A 253 -14.86 -6.25 1.68
C PHE A 253 -15.45 -5.24 0.69
N GLY A 254 -16.50 -4.53 1.09
CA GLY A 254 -17.25 -3.66 0.18
C GLY A 254 -18.12 -2.62 0.87
N ASP A 255 -18.96 -1.98 0.07
CA ASP A 255 -19.94 -0.99 0.52
C ASP A 255 -21.30 -1.63 0.82
N ALA A 256 -22.18 -0.88 1.47
CA ALA A 256 -23.56 -1.32 1.74
C ALA A 256 -24.41 -1.45 0.46
N ALA A 257 -23.98 -0.83 -0.65
CA ALA A 257 -24.68 -0.85 -1.93
C ALA A 257 -24.44 -2.15 -2.73
N GLY A 258 -23.45 -2.95 -2.34
CA GLY A 258 -23.14 -4.27 -2.90
C GLY A 258 -21.91 -4.30 -3.82
N ASN A 259 -21.18 -3.18 -3.98
CA ASN A 259 -19.87 -3.22 -4.64
C ASN A 259 -18.82 -3.69 -3.64
N ARG A 260 -18.00 -4.67 -4.04
CA ARG A 260 -16.98 -5.22 -3.16
C ARG A 260 -15.73 -5.62 -3.91
N TYR A 261 -14.64 -5.75 -3.17
CA TYR A 261 -13.49 -6.52 -3.60
C TYR A 261 -13.45 -7.85 -2.85
N GLU A 262 -12.92 -8.87 -3.49
CA GLU A 262 -12.64 -10.17 -2.88
C GLU A 262 -11.15 -10.45 -2.99
N LEU A 263 -10.44 -10.47 -1.86
CA LEU A 263 -9.03 -10.86 -1.81
C LEU A 263 -8.96 -12.37 -1.52
N GLU A 264 -8.45 -13.12 -2.49
CA GLU A 264 -8.22 -14.56 -2.42
C GLU A 264 -6.72 -14.83 -2.30
N LEU A 265 -6.32 -15.46 -1.20
CA LEU A 265 -4.97 -15.94 -0.91
C LEU A 265 -5.01 -17.46 -0.99
N PRO A 266 -4.73 -18.07 -2.16
CA PRO A 266 -5.02 -19.49 -2.39
C PRO A 266 -4.09 -20.43 -1.61
N MET A 267 -2.91 -19.97 -1.22
CA MET A 267 -1.87 -20.82 -0.67
C MET A 267 -1.03 -20.03 0.33
N VAL A 268 -1.38 -20.16 1.61
CA VAL A 268 -0.68 -19.52 2.72
C VAL A 268 -0.18 -20.53 3.73
N THR A 269 0.99 -20.26 4.29
CA THR A 269 1.49 -20.92 5.50
C THR A 269 1.21 -20.01 6.69
N VAL A 270 0.87 -20.60 7.84
CA VAL A 270 0.48 -19.86 9.03
C VAL A 270 1.44 -20.08 10.19
N THR A 271 1.48 -19.12 11.10
CA THR A 271 2.18 -19.21 12.38
C THR A 271 1.36 -18.49 13.43
N ALA A 272 1.09 -19.16 14.54
CA ALA A 272 0.22 -18.66 15.60
C ALA A 272 0.66 -19.20 16.96
N GLU A 273 0.40 -18.44 18.02
CA GLU A 273 0.66 -18.83 19.40
C GLU A 273 -0.64 -19.26 20.11
N LEU A 274 -0.50 -20.11 21.13
CA LEU A 274 -1.63 -20.45 21.98
C LEU A 274 -2.07 -19.21 22.75
N PRO A 275 -3.38 -18.91 22.80
CA PRO A 275 -3.88 -17.77 23.55
C PRO A 275 -3.77 -18.03 25.06
N SER A 276 -3.59 -16.95 25.82
CA SER A 276 -3.61 -16.97 27.29
C SER A 276 -4.43 -15.79 27.80
N GLY A 277 -5.05 -15.94 28.97
CA GLY A 277 -5.94 -14.94 29.54
C GLY A 277 -6.38 -15.30 30.96
N GLY A 278 -6.95 -14.32 31.65
CA GLY A 278 -7.59 -14.49 32.95
C GLY A 278 -8.93 -15.23 32.87
N ALA A 279 -9.54 -15.50 34.02
CA ALA A 279 -10.78 -16.29 34.10
C ALA A 279 -11.98 -15.66 33.37
N ASP A 280 -11.98 -14.34 33.19
CA ASP A 280 -13.07 -13.58 32.58
C ASP A 280 -12.78 -13.18 31.12
N ASP A 281 -11.61 -13.54 30.59
CA ASP A 281 -11.17 -13.09 29.26
C ASP A 281 -11.71 -13.99 28.14
N LEU A 282 -12.16 -13.36 27.06
CA LEU A 282 -12.37 -14.06 25.79
C LEU A 282 -11.01 -14.30 25.13
N LEU A 283 -10.59 -15.56 25.10
CA LEU A 283 -9.32 -15.93 24.47
C LEU A 283 -9.35 -15.67 22.97
N GLN A 284 -8.37 -14.92 22.48
CA GLN A 284 -8.15 -14.62 21.06
C GLN A 284 -6.72 -14.98 20.66
N THR A 285 -6.54 -15.42 19.42
CA THR A 285 -5.21 -15.64 18.84
C THR A 285 -5.03 -14.78 17.59
N THR A 286 -3.79 -14.35 17.37
CA THR A 286 -3.39 -13.69 16.12
C THR A 286 -2.63 -14.69 15.28
N VAL A 287 -3.17 -14.98 14.10
CA VAL A 287 -2.57 -15.87 13.12
C VAL A 287 -1.83 -15.02 12.11
N ASN A 288 -0.51 -15.16 12.05
CA ASN A 288 0.31 -14.58 10.99
C ASN A 288 0.31 -15.53 9.80
N PHE A 289 0.26 -15.00 8.59
CA PHE A 289 0.32 -15.79 7.37
C PHE A 289 1.31 -15.23 6.37
N THR A 290 1.85 -16.11 5.54
CA THR A 290 2.72 -15.77 4.40
C THR A 290 2.21 -16.49 3.17
N VAL A 291 1.98 -15.75 2.08
CA VAL A 291 1.55 -16.33 0.80
C VAL A 291 2.75 -17.00 0.13
N GLN A 292 2.54 -18.20 -0.40
CA GLN A 292 3.58 -19.00 -1.05
C GLN A 292 3.05 -19.66 -2.32
N ASP A 293 3.96 -19.93 -3.27
CA ASP A 293 3.77 -20.74 -4.48
C ASP A 293 2.71 -20.26 -5.51
N GLN A 294 1.67 -19.55 -5.09
CA GLN A 294 0.59 -19.06 -5.94
C GLN A 294 0.25 -17.60 -5.62
N SER A 295 0.03 -16.83 -6.69
CA SER A 295 -0.29 -15.41 -6.60
C SER A 295 -1.66 -15.17 -5.95
N PRO A 296 -1.80 -14.13 -5.11
CA PRO A 296 -3.11 -13.70 -4.64
C PRO A 296 -3.93 -13.14 -5.79
N ILE A 297 -5.25 -13.23 -5.65
CA ILE A 297 -6.22 -12.73 -6.62
C ILE A 297 -7.07 -11.70 -5.91
N LEU A 298 -7.02 -10.45 -6.35
CA LEU A 298 -7.97 -9.41 -5.96
C LEU A 298 -9.05 -9.34 -7.05
N ARG A 299 -10.31 -9.56 -6.71
CA ARG A 299 -11.44 -9.49 -7.66
C ARG A 299 -12.34 -8.31 -7.36
N ARG A 300 -12.74 -7.56 -8.38
CA ARG A 300 -13.83 -6.57 -8.33
C ARG A 300 -15.15 -7.28 -8.55
N VAL A 301 -16.11 -7.03 -7.66
CA VAL A 301 -17.48 -7.49 -7.84
C VAL A 301 -18.40 -6.26 -7.81
N PRO A 302 -18.85 -5.78 -8.98
CA PRO A 302 -19.79 -4.67 -9.04
C PRO A 302 -21.16 -5.09 -8.53
N LYS A 303 -21.95 -4.12 -8.08
CA LYS A 303 -23.35 -4.33 -7.73
C LYS A 303 -24.11 -5.03 -8.87
N GLY A 304 -24.72 -6.17 -8.55
CA GLY A 304 -25.55 -6.95 -9.47
C GLY A 304 -24.81 -7.93 -10.38
N GLY A 305 -23.51 -8.14 -10.16
CA GLY A 305 -22.68 -9.18 -10.79
C GLY A 305 -22.54 -10.44 -9.95
#